data_AF-A0A7H8NC01-F1
#
_entry.id   AF-A0A7H8NC01-F1
#
_cell.length_a   1.000
_cell.length_b   1.000
_cell.length_c   1.000
_cell.angle_alpha   90.00
_cell.angle_beta   90.00
_cell.angle_gamma   90.00
#
_symmetry.space_group_name_H-M   'P 1'
#
loop_
_entity.id
_entity.type
_entity.pdbx_description
1 polymer ?
#
loop_
_entity_poly.entity_id
_entity_poly.type
_entity_poly.pdbx_seq_one_letter_code
_entity_poly.pdbx_strand_id
1 'polypeptide(L)'
;MIVTPTDAEILRAVRRVHDLERRHEELRAQLESMDEARGPEDVAEQNRCGEAMAATAETLLIESVYALEEIGLSLAARAVEVTAAAEGITLPRAAAHREHAAASPEPSVPPAGRRRAGVRRVARRLPGVR
;
A
#
# COMPACT_ATOMS: atom_id res chain seq x y z
N MET A 1 -14.28 -13.80 7.90
CA MET A 1 -13.46 -14.63 6.99
C MET A 1 -12.03 -14.13 7.15
N ILE A 2 -11.12 -14.94 7.69
CA ILE A 2 -9.71 -14.55 7.81
C ILE A 2 -9.10 -14.79 6.43
N VAL A 3 -8.78 -13.73 5.71
CA VAL A 3 -8.00 -13.84 4.48
C VAL A 3 -6.55 -14.03 4.92
N THR A 4 -5.98 -15.18 4.58
CA THR A 4 -4.56 -15.44 4.82
C THR A 4 -3.77 -14.71 3.73
N PRO A 5 -2.82 -13.84 4.06
CA PRO A 5 -2.00 -13.17 3.05
C PRO A 5 -1.19 -14.21 2.29
N THR A 6 -1.03 -13.98 1.00
CA THR A 6 -0.16 -14.75 0.13
C THR A 6 1.31 -14.37 0.37
N ASP A 7 2.24 -15.28 0.07
CA ASP A 7 3.67 -15.00 0.14
C ASP A 7 4.07 -13.75 -0.67
N ALA A 8 3.41 -13.51 -1.80
CA ALA A 8 3.65 -12.33 -2.63
C ALA A 8 3.21 -11.03 -1.95
N GLU A 9 2.10 -11.04 -1.21
CA GLU A 9 1.62 -9.89 -0.43
C GLU A 9 2.56 -9.63 0.76
N ILE A 10 2.98 -10.70 1.45
CA ILE A 10 3.96 -10.59 2.55
C ILE A 10 5.27 -9.97 2.03
N LEU A 11 5.83 -10.51 0.95
CA LEU A 11 7.08 -9.99 0.37
C LEU A 11 6.94 -8.55 -0.10
N ARG A 12 5.78 -8.17 -0.65
CA ARG A 12 5.52 -6.79 -1.06
C ARG A 12 5.49 -5.86 0.15
N ALA A 13 4.77 -6.22 1.20
CA ALA A 13 4.68 -5.42 2.43
C ALA A 13 6.06 -5.25 3.09
N VAL A 14 6.81 -6.34 3.24
CA VAL A 14 8.17 -6.32 3.83
C VAL A 14 9.12 -5.45 3.01
N ARG A 15 9.09 -5.52 1.68
CA ARG A 15 9.97 -4.70 0.82
C ARG A 15 9.70 -3.21 0.98
N ARG A 16 8.43 -2.79 1.07
CA ARG A 16 8.09 -1.36 1.26
C ARG A 16 8.67 -0.81 2.55
N VAL A 17 8.53 -1.56 3.65
CA VAL A 17 9.10 -1.18 4.95
C VAL A 17 10.64 -1.17 4.87
N HIS A 18 11.23 -2.20 4.28
CA HIS A 18 12.69 -2.30 4.15
C HIS A 18 13.32 -1.16 3.34
N ASP A 19 12.67 -0.72 2.25
CA ASP A 19 13.13 0.41 1.45
C ASP A 19 13.13 1.73 2.25
N LEU A 20 12.14 1.90 3.14
CA LEU A 20 12.05 3.06 4.04
C LEU A 20 13.12 2.98 5.15
N GLU A 21 13.36 1.80 5.73
CA GLU A 21 14.44 1.59 6.70
C GLU A 21 15.80 1.93 6.10
N ARG A 22 16.06 1.45 4.87
CA ARG A 22 17.31 1.75 4.16
C ARG A 22 17.48 3.25 3.95
N ARG A 23 16.43 3.94 3.52
CA ARG A 23 16.46 5.40 3.34
C ARG A 23 16.70 6.14 4.66
N HIS A 24 16.07 5.69 5.74
CA HIS A 24 16.28 6.26 7.07
C HIS A 24 17.73 6.09 7.52
N GLU A 25 18.32 4.92 7.30
CA GLU A 25 19.72 4.64 7.63
C GLU A 25 20.70 5.47 6.77
N GLU A 26 20.41 5.66 5.48
CA GLU A 26 21.19 6.54 4.60
C GLU A 26 21.19 7.99 5.10
N LEU A 27 20.04 8.51 5.55
CA LEU A 27 19.91 9.87 6.11
C LEU A 27 20.63 9.98 7.46
N ARG A 28 20.51 8.95 8.30
CA ARG A 28 21.25 8.87 9.57
C ARG A 28 22.76 8.92 9.34
N ALA A 29 23.28 8.11 8.43
CA ALA A 29 24.69 8.08 8.09
C ALA A 29 25.18 9.43 7.53
N GLN A 30 24.35 10.11 6.74
CA GLN A 30 24.63 11.47 6.28
C GLN A 30 24.76 12.44 7.47
N LEU A 31 23.80 12.47 8.39
CA LEU A 31 23.87 13.31 9.60
C LEU A 31 25.11 13.01 10.45
N GLU A 32 25.42 11.73 10.67
CA GLU A 32 26.61 11.30 11.43
C GLU A 32 27.91 11.75 10.74
N SER A 33 27.95 11.82 9.41
CA SER A 33 29.11 12.33 8.67
C SER A 33 29.28 13.85 8.76
N MET A 34 28.23 14.59 9.17
CA MET A 34 28.19 16.05 9.25
C MET A 34 28.53 16.59 10.65
N ASP A 35 28.97 15.74 11.59
CA ASP A 35 29.23 16.08 12.99
C ASP A 35 30.36 17.14 13.17
N GLU A 36 31.14 17.41 12.11
CA GLU A 36 32.17 18.45 12.07
C GLU A 36 31.72 19.79 11.43
N ALA A 37 30.41 20.00 11.23
CA ALA A 37 29.84 21.23 10.68
C ALA A 37 30.36 22.50 11.38
N ARG A 38 31.02 23.40 10.64
CA ARG A 38 31.69 24.61 11.18
C ARG A 38 31.15 25.91 10.60
N GLY A 39 30.24 25.87 9.63
CA GLY A 39 29.64 27.04 8.98
C GLY A 39 28.11 27.05 8.92
N PRO A 40 27.50 28.20 8.61
CA PRO A 40 26.03 28.35 8.51
C PRO A 40 25.42 27.51 7.37
N GLU A 41 26.17 27.22 6.31
CA GLU A 41 25.72 26.34 5.22
C GLU A 41 25.63 24.88 5.68
N ASP A 42 26.60 24.41 6.47
CA ASP A 42 26.60 23.06 7.05
C ASP A 42 25.41 22.87 7.98
N VAL A 43 25.11 23.86 8.83
CA VAL A 43 23.94 23.85 9.71
C VAL A 43 22.63 23.81 8.91
N ALA A 44 22.54 24.57 7.81
CA ALA A 44 21.35 24.55 6.96
C ALA A 44 21.15 23.19 6.27
N GLU A 45 22.23 22.53 5.84
CA GLU A 45 22.18 21.18 5.28
C GLU A 45 21.83 20.14 6.36
N GLN A 46 22.38 20.26 7.57
CA GLN A 46 22.07 19.36 8.69
C GLN A 46 20.58 19.45 9.05
N ASN A 47 20.02 20.66 9.07
CA ASN A 47 18.58 20.85 9.29
C ASN A 47 17.75 20.18 8.19
N ARG A 48 18.11 20.35 6.91
CA ARG A 48 17.40 19.68 5.80
C ARG A 48 17.46 18.16 5.93
N CYS A 49 18.63 17.61 6.27
CA CYS A 49 18.80 16.18 6.45
C CYS A 49 18.01 15.67 7.67
N GLY A 50 18.01 16.41 8.78
CA GLY A 50 17.21 16.12 9.97
C GLY A 50 15.70 16.14 9.71
N GLU A 51 15.21 17.14 8.98
CA GLU A 51 13.81 17.23 8.54
C GLU A 51 13.43 16.04 7.63
N ALA A 52 14.29 15.68 6.68
CA ALA A 52 14.09 14.52 5.82
C ALA A 52 14.10 13.20 6.61
N MET A 53 14.96 13.06 7.62
CA MET A 53 15.02 11.88 8.49
C MET A 53 13.73 11.76 9.31
N ALA A 54 13.25 12.87 9.90
CA ALA A 54 12.01 12.90 10.65
C ALA A 54 10.80 12.51 9.79
N ALA A 55 10.68 13.07 8.59
CA ALA A 55 9.61 12.72 7.65
C ALA A 55 9.67 11.25 7.20
N THR A 56 10.88 10.71 7.01
CA THR A 56 11.08 9.29 6.67
C THR A 56 10.69 8.38 7.84
N ALA A 57 11.06 8.74 9.07
CA ALA A 57 10.70 7.99 10.28
C ALA A 57 9.18 7.97 10.52
N GLU A 58 8.50 9.09 10.32
CA GLU A 58 7.04 9.17 10.39
C GLU A 58 6.39 8.24 9.35
N THR A 59 6.86 8.31 8.10
CA THR A 59 6.39 7.43 7.02
C THR A 59 6.63 5.96 7.33
N LEU A 60 7.81 5.62 7.87
CA LEU A 60 8.17 4.27 8.25
C LEU A 60 7.22 3.71 9.32
N LEU A 61 6.88 4.50 10.33
CA LEU A 61 5.97 4.09 11.40
C LEU A 61 4.56 3.82 10.86
N ILE A 62 4.05 4.70 10.00
CA ILE A 62 2.74 4.56 9.34
C ILE A 62 2.72 3.30 8.45
N GLU A 63 3.69 3.14 7.57
CA GLU A 63 3.78 2.00 6.65
C GLU A 63 4.01 0.68 7.38
N SER A 64 4.70 0.69 8.52
CA SER A 64 4.87 -0.50 9.36
C SER A 64 3.53 -0.97 9.94
N VAL A 65 2.70 -0.03 10.43
CA VAL A 65 1.34 -0.37 10.91
C VAL A 65 0.52 -0.95 9.78
N TYR A 66 0.56 -0.37 8.57
CA TYR A 66 -0.14 -0.90 7.41
C TYR A 66 0.35 -2.28 6.97
N ALA A 67 1.67 -2.47 6.90
CA ALA A 67 2.26 -3.76 6.55
C ALA A 67 1.81 -4.85 7.53
N LEU A 68 1.79 -4.56 8.83
CA LEU A 68 1.31 -5.48 9.86
C LEU A 68 -0.18 -5.80 9.70
N GLU A 69 -1.03 -4.82 9.38
CA GLU A 69 -2.44 -5.07 9.09
C GLU A 69 -2.65 -5.91 7.81
N GLU A 70 -1.92 -5.60 6.73
CA GLU A 70 -1.98 -6.29 5.44
C GLU A 70 -1.64 -7.78 5.58
N ILE A 71 -0.63 -8.11 6.40
CA ILE A 71 -0.23 -9.49 6.64
C ILE A 71 -0.99 -10.17 7.80
N GLY A 72 -2.06 -9.55 8.30
CA GLY A 72 -2.94 -10.14 9.32
C GLY A 72 -2.40 -10.10 10.75
N LEU A 73 -1.31 -9.38 11.02
CA LEU A 73 -0.74 -9.16 12.36
C LEU A 73 -1.38 -7.95 13.06
N SER A 74 -2.71 -7.91 13.11
CA SER A 74 -3.46 -6.75 13.65
C SER A 74 -3.17 -6.45 15.12
N LEU A 75 -2.83 -7.45 15.95
CA LEU A 75 -2.42 -7.21 17.33
C LEU A 75 -1.06 -6.50 17.43
N ALA A 76 -0.13 -6.82 16.52
CA ALA A 76 1.15 -6.13 16.44
C ALA A 76 0.96 -4.69 15.97
N ALA A 77 0.15 -4.48 14.92
CA ALA A 77 -0.23 -3.15 14.45
C ALA A 77 -0.82 -2.30 15.60
N ARG A 78 -1.74 -2.89 16.38
CA ARG A 78 -2.36 -2.21 17.52
C ARG A 78 -1.36 -1.90 18.64
N ALA A 79 -0.41 -2.79 18.91
CA ALA A 79 0.64 -2.54 19.90
C ALA A 79 1.49 -1.34 19.50
N VAL A 80 1.87 -1.24 18.21
CA VAL A 80 2.60 -0.08 17.68
C VAL A 80 1.80 1.21 17.83
N GLU A 81 0.51 1.21 17.50
CA GLU A 81 -0.36 2.38 17.69
C GLU A 81 -0.45 2.83 19.17
N VAL A 82 -0.54 1.88 20.10
CA VAL A 82 -0.59 2.18 21.53
C VAL A 82 0.72 2.78 22.03
N THR A 83 1.85 2.22 21.61
CA THR A 83 3.17 2.76 21.96
C THR A 83 3.37 4.16 21.37
N ALA A 84 3.03 4.36 20.09
CA ALA A 84 3.10 5.67 19.45
C ALA A 84 2.27 6.71 20.21
N ALA A 85 1.04 6.38 20.59
CA ALA A 85 0.20 7.27 21.39
C ALA A 85 0.79 7.56 22.78
N ALA A 86 1.42 6.59 23.42
CA ALA A 86 2.10 6.77 24.71
C ALA A 86 3.32 7.71 24.60
N GLU A 87 3.96 7.76 23.43
CA GLU A 87 5.05 8.69 23.10
C GLU A 87 4.55 10.04 22.57
N GLY A 88 3.23 10.25 22.50
CA GLY A 88 2.64 11.49 21.99
C GLY A 88 2.59 11.59 20.46
N ILE A 89 2.88 10.50 19.76
CA ILE A 89 2.84 10.41 18.30
C ILE A 89 1.42 10.05 17.88
N THR A 90 0.79 10.92 17.08
CA THR A 90 -0.56 10.67 16.54
C THR A 90 -0.45 10.06 15.17
N LEU A 91 -0.75 8.76 15.05
CA LEU A 91 -0.82 8.11 13.76
C LEU A 91 -2.18 8.35 13.09
N PRO A 92 -2.23 8.68 11.79
CA PRO A 92 -3.48 8.69 11.05
C PRO A 92 -4.08 7.28 11.13
N ARG A 93 -5.26 7.17 11.75
CA ARG A 93 -5.90 5.88 12.03
C ARG A 93 -5.93 5.05 10.75
N ALA A 94 -5.34 3.85 10.79
CA ALA A 94 -5.23 2.97 9.63
C ALA A 94 -6.58 2.65 8.95
N ALA A 95 -7.68 2.84 9.68
CA ALA A 95 -9.05 2.79 9.18
C ALA A 95 -9.35 3.73 7.98
N ALA A 96 -8.64 4.84 7.81
CA ALA A 96 -8.87 5.79 6.71
C ALA A 96 -8.48 5.23 5.32
N HIS A 97 -7.59 4.24 5.25
CA HIS A 97 -7.17 3.65 3.97
C HIS A 97 -8.02 2.46 3.52
N ARG A 98 -8.86 1.86 4.39
CA ARG A 98 -9.89 0.90 3.93
C ARG A 98 -10.86 1.56 2.95
N GLU A 99 -11.16 2.84 3.13
CA GLU A 99 -12.02 3.60 2.21
C GLU A 99 -11.34 3.88 0.86
N HIS A 100 -10.02 4.11 0.83
CA HIS A 100 -9.28 4.28 -0.43
C HIS A 100 -9.04 2.97 -1.19
N ALA A 101 -8.78 1.85 -0.51
CA ALA A 101 -8.64 0.55 -1.16
C ALA A 101 -9.99 0.01 -1.71
N ALA A 102 -11.11 0.32 -1.05
CA ALA A 102 -12.45 0.01 -1.54
C ALA A 102 -12.95 0.95 -2.66
N ALA A 103 -12.24 2.04 -2.93
CA ALA A 103 -12.59 3.03 -3.96
C ALA A 103 -11.91 2.79 -5.32
N SER A 104 -11.27 1.63 -5.53
CA SER A 104 -10.99 1.18 -6.91
C SER A 104 -12.31 0.72 -7.54
N PRO A 105 -12.84 1.40 -8.58
CA PRO A 105 -14.03 0.94 -9.25
C PRO A 105 -13.71 -0.40 -9.91
N GLU A 106 -14.39 -1.47 -9.49
CA GLU A 106 -14.39 -2.71 -10.25
C GLU A 106 -14.70 -2.38 -11.71
N PRO A 107 -13.96 -2.94 -12.69
CA PRO A 107 -14.36 -2.81 -14.08
C PRO A 107 -15.72 -3.50 -14.23
N SER A 108 -16.77 -2.67 -14.32
CA SER A 108 -18.13 -3.07 -14.67
C SER A 108 -18.07 -3.99 -15.89
N VAL A 109 -18.24 -5.29 -15.65
CA VAL A 109 -18.55 -6.25 -16.70
C VAL A 109 -19.99 -5.94 -17.11
N PRO A 110 -20.25 -5.42 -18.32
CA PRO A 110 -21.61 -5.11 -18.71
C PRO A 110 -22.42 -6.41 -18.81
N PRO A 111 -23.69 -6.43 -18.34
CA PRO A 111 -24.53 -7.60 -18.49
C PRO A 111 -24.74 -7.86 -19.99
N ALA A 112 -24.48 -9.10 -20.41
CA ALA A 112 -24.69 -9.55 -21.78
C ALA A 112 -26.16 -9.33 -22.19
N GLY A 113 -26.39 -8.20 -22.88
CA GLY A 113 -27.69 -7.78 -23.37
C GLY A 113 -28.17 -8.66 -24.50
N ARG A 114 -29.40 -9.16 -24.35
CA ARG A 114 -30.21 -9.85 -25.36
C ARG A 114 -30.13 -9.17 -26.74
N ARG A 115 -29.73 -9.90 -27.77
CA ARG A 115 -30.11 -9.60 -29.16
C ARG A 115 -31.20 -10.57 -29.62
N ARG A 116 -32.39 -10.02 -29.89
CA ARG A 116 -33.48 -10.64 -30.65
C ARG A 116 -33.47 -10.15 -32.10
N ALA A 117 -34.20 -10.89 -32.94
CA ALA A 117 -34.51 -10.71 -34.36
C ALA A 117 -33.43 -11.29 -35.30
N GLY A 118 -33.68 -12.26 -36.18
CA GLY A 118 -34.93 -12.73 -36.79
C GLY A 118 -34.88 -12.46 -38.30
N VAL A 119 -34.54 -13.47 -39.11
CA VAL A 119 -34.79 -13.46 -40.56
C VAL A 119 -35.25 -14.86 -40.99
N ARG A 120 -36.40 -14.89 -41.68
CA ARG A 120 -37.11 -16.06 -42.20
C ARG A 120 -36.59 -16.50 -43.58
N ARG A 121 -36.77 -17.80 -43.92
CA ARG A 121 -37.35 -18.41 -45.17
C ARG A 121 -36.86 -19.87 -45.26
N VAL A 122 -37.68 -20.90 -44.99
CA VAL A 122 -38.69 -21.59 -45.83
C VAL A 122 -38.13 -22.30 -47.09
N ALA A 123 -38.09 -23.64 -46.94
CA ALA A 123 -38.39 -24.75 -47.87
C ALA A 123 -37.51 -25.07 -49.10
N ARG A 124 -37.01 -26.32 -49.14
CA ARG A 124 -37.50 -27.37 -50.08
C ARG A 124 -37.06 -28.79 -49.69
N ARG A 125 -37.97 -29.73 -49.96
CA ARG A 125 -37.92 -31.21 -49.80
C ARG A 125 -36.74 -31.87 -50.52
N LEU A 126 -36.43 -33.13 -50.16
CA LEU A 126 -36.67 -34.35 -50.96
C LEU A 126 -36.55 -35.62 -50.08
N PRO A 127 -37.14 -36.77 -50.51
CA PRO A 127 -37.60 -37.86 -49.65
C PRO A 127 -36.61 -39.03 -49.56
N GLY A 128 -36.97 -40.02 -48.75
CA GLY A 128 -36.09 -41.07 -48.24
C GLY A 128 -35.31 -41.90 -49.25
N VAL A 129 -34.22 -42.47 -48.75
CA VAL A 129 -33.53 -43.63 -49.31
C VAL A 129 -33.09 -44.51 -48.14
N ARG A 130 -33.84 -45.61 -48.00
CA ARG A 130 -33.60 -46.90 -47.34
C ARG A 130 -32.95 -46.95 -45.95
#